data_AF-A0A212AYC3-F1
#
_entry.id   AF-A0A212AYC3-F1
#
_cell.length_a   1.000
_cell.length_b   1.000
_cell.length_c   1.000
_cell.angle_alpha   90.00
_cell.angle_beta   90.00
_cell.angle_gamma   90.00
#
_symmetry.space_group_name_H-M   'P 1'
#
loop_
_entity.id
_entity.type
_entity.pdbx_description
1 polymer ?
#
loop_
_entity_poly.entity_id
_entity_poly.type
_entity_poly.pdbx_seq_one_letter_code
_entity_poly.pdbx_strand_id
1 'polypeptide(L)'
;MTYDRSAIMKAAWTIVRRFAGSREPLRQKLARALRYAWWDVKRVAAIAASVAAEMARIADTARPAEEVRAEIFLIECKDRLEPCDWRRLDALRAELRATV
;
A
#
# COMPACT_ATOMS: atom_id res chain seq x y z
N MET A 1 15.73 -7.93 2.35
CA MET A 1 14.84 -8.28 1.21
C MET A 1 15.48 -9.44 0.46
N THR A 2 14.88 -10.63 0.53
CA THR A 2 15.41 -11.79 -0.18
C THR A 2 14.84 -11.80 -1.59
N TYR A 3 15.68 -11.61 -2.60
CA TYR A 3 15.23 -11.60 -3.99
C TYR A 3 15.13 -13.03 -4.53
N ASP A 4 13.95 -13.42 -5.03
CA ASP A 4 13.75 -14.69 -5.72
C ASP A 4 14.43 -14.65 -7.09
N ARG A 5 15.65 -15.20 -7.15
CA ARG A 5 16.44 -15.32 -8.38
C ARG A 5 15.71 -16.11 -9.46
N SER A 6 14.90 -17.11 -9.09
CA SER A 6 14.15 -17.93 -10.03
C SER A 6 13.02 -17.13 -10.68
N ALA A 7 12.33 -16.29 -9.91
CA ALA A 7 11.31 -15.39 -10.43
C ALA A 7 11.91 -14.35 -11.39
N ILE A 8 13.06 -13.77 -11.05
CA ILE A 8 13.77 -12.83 -11.93
C ILE A 8 14.12 -13.49 -13.26
N MET A 9 14.63 -14.72 -13.22
CA MET A 9 14.97 -15.45 -14.44
C MET A 9 13.74 -15.81 -15.28
N LYS A 10 12.61 -16.21 -14.66
CA LYS A 10 11.34 -16.45 -15.36
C LYS A 10 10.79 -15.18 -16.04
N ALA A 11 10.87 -14.05 -15.36
CA ALA A 11 10.48 -12.75 -15.90
C ALA A 11 11.38 -12.34 -17.08
N ALA A 12 12.69 -12.47 -16.91
CA ALA A 12 13.66 -12.21 -17.98
C ALA A 12 13.41 -13.12 -19.19
N TRP A 13 13.15 -14.42 -18.99
CA TRP A 13 12.85 -15.35 -20.07
C TRP A 13 11.57 -14.98 -20.83
N THR A 14 10.56 -14.46 -20.13
CA THR A 14 9.34 -13.95 -20.76
C THR A 14 9.63 -12.72 -21.64
N ILE A 15 10.54 -11.84 -21.22
CA ILE A 15 11.00 -10.70 -22.03
C ILE A 15 11.80 -11.18 -23.24
N VAL A 16 12.71 -12.17 -23.07
CA VAL A 16 13.49 -12.74 -24.18
C VAL A 16 12.59 -13.28 -25.29
N ARG A 17 11.50 -13.97 -24.93
CA ARG A 17 10.53 -14.51 -25.90
C ARG A 17 9.87 -13.42 -26.75
N ARG A 18 9.72 -12.20 -26.24
CA ARG A 18 9.19 -11.06 -27.03
C ARG A 18 10.13 -10.62 -28.15
N PHE A 19 11.40 -11.01 -28.07
CA PHE A 19 12.42 -10.77 -29.11
C PHE A 19 12.64 -12.00 -30.02
N ALA A 20 11.67 -12.92 -30.08
CA ALA A 20 11.67 -14.00 -31.07
C ALA A 20 11.63 -13.38 -32.48
N GLY A 21 12.64 -13.66 -33.30
CA GLY A 21 12.81 -13.07 -34.64
C GLY A 21 13.85 -11.94 -34.74
N SER A 22 14.33 -11.40 -33.62
CA SER A 22 15.47 -10.48 -33.63
C SER A 22 16.77 -11.22 -34.01
N ARG A 23 17.62 -10.59 -34.83
CA ARG A 23 18.96 -11.08 -35.20
C ARG A 23 19.99 -10.98 -34.06
N GLU A 24 19.64 -10.40 -32.91
CA GLU A 24 20.54 -10.31 -31.77
C GLU A 24 20.89 -11.71 -31.21
N PRO A 25 22.13 -11.94 -30.76
CA PRO A 25 22.51 -13.17 -30.09
C PRO A 25 21.78 -13.32 -28.74
N LEU A 26 21.47 -14.57 -28.37
CA LEU A 26 20.73 -14.90 -27.14
C LEU A 26 21.33 -14.25 -25.89
N ARG A 27 22.68 -14.22 -25.79
CA ARG A 27 23.38 -13.62 -24.65
C ARG A 27 23.05 -12.13 -24.48
N GLN A 28 22.94 -11.38 -25.58
CA GLN A 28 22.59 -9.95 -25.53
C GLN A 28 21.12 -9.75 -25.14
N LYS A 29 20.21 -10.55 -25.74
CA LYS A 29 18.79 -10.54 -25.38
C LYS A 29 18.58 -10.82 -23.89
N LEU A 30 19.23 -11.85 -23.38
CA LEU A 30 19.14 -12.26 -21.99
C LEU A 30 19.74 -11.20 -21.05
N ALA A 31 20.91 -10.64 -21.37
CA ALA A 31 21.50 -9.57 -20.57
C ALA A 31 20.58 -8.34 -20.48
N ARG A 32 19.95 -7.95 -21.60
CA ARG A 32 18.97 -6.84 -21.61
C ARG A 32 17.72 -7.20 -20.80
N ALA A 33 17.18 -8.41 -20.99
CA ALA A 33 16.00 -8.87 -20.26
C ALA A 33 16.22 -8.94 -18.75
N LEU A 34 17.38 -9.41 -18.30
CA LEU A 34 17.76 -9.43 -16.88
C LEU A 34 17.85 -8.02 -16.29
N ARG A 35 18.40 -7.06 -17.04
CA ARG A 35 18.41 -5.65 -16.59
C ARG A 35 17.00 -5.10 -16.41
N TYR A 36 16.09 -5.37 -17.35
CA TYR A 36 14.70 -4.94 -17.23
C TYR A 36 13.98 -5.61 -16.05
N ALA A 37 14.10 -6.93 -15.92
CA ALA A 37 13.50 -7.67 -14.80
C ALA A 37 14.03 -7.17 -13.45
N TRP A 38 15.34 -6.90 -13.35
CA TRP A 38 15.94 -6.34 -12.15
C TRP A 38 15.45 -4.92 -11.83
N TRP A 39 15.31 -4.07 -12.86
CA TRP A 39 14.80 -2.72 -12.67
C TRP A 39 13.34 -2.72 -12.20
N ASP A 40 12.52 -3.60 -12.76
CA ASP A 40 11.12 -3.74 -12.37
C ASP A 40 10.97 -4.24 -10.91
N VAL A 41 11.76 -5.23 -10.50
CA VAL A 41 11.81 -5.70 -9.10
C VAL A 41 12.16 -4.57 -8.13
N LYS A 42 13.18 -3.76 -8.46
CA LYS A 42 13.55 -2.61 -7.63
C LYS A 42 12.43 -1.56 -7.59
N ARG A 43 11.75 -1.33 -8.71
CA ARG A 43 10.63 -0.39 -8.78
C ARG A 43 9.46 -0.85 -7.92
N VAL A 44 9.07 -2.12 -8.01
CA VAL A 44 8.01 -2.69 -7.16
C VAL A 44 8.38 -2.61 -5.68
N ALA A 45 9.63 -2.92 -5.34
CA ALA A 45 10.14 -2.77 -3.97
C ALA A 45 10.04 -1.33 -3.46
N ALA A 46 10.42 -0.35 -4.29
CA ALA A 46 10.34 1.07 -3.95
C ALA A 46 8.88 1.53 -3.76
N ILE A 47 7.96 1.08 -4.63
CA ILE A 47 6.52 1.37 -4.50
C ILE A 47 5.95 0.75 -3.22
N ALA A 48 6.29 -0.50 -2.92
CA ALA A 48 5.84 -1.15 -1.69
C ALA A 48 6.34 -0.40 -0.45
N ALA A 49 7.60 0.05 -0.46
CA ALA A 49 8.16 0.87 0.61
C ALA A 49 7.47 2.24 0.73
N SER A 50 7.17 2.91 -0.39
CA SER A 50 6.48 4.20 -0.35
C SER A 50 5.04 4.06 0.14
N VAL A 51 4.33 3.02 -0.28
CA VAL A 51 2.97 2.72 0.21
C VAL A 51 3.00 2.42 1.70
N ALA A 52 3.93 1.59 2.17
CA ALA A 52 4.07 1.31 3.60
C ALA A 52 4.38 2.58 4.41
N ALA A 53 5.26 3.45 3.91
CA ALA A 53 5.57 4.73 4.55
C ALA A 53 4.34 5.66 4.61
N GLU A 54 3.55 5.71 3.54
CA GLU A 54 2.34 6.54 3.51
C GLU A 54 1.26 5.99 4.44
N MET A 55 1.06 4.67 4.49
CA MET A 55 0.16 4.05 5.46
C MET A 55 0.60 4.31 6.90
N ALA A 56 1.90 4.28 7.19
CA ALA A 56 2.42 4.62 8.51
C ALA A 56 2.14 6.09 8.87
N ARG A 57 2.30 7.03 7.94
CA ARG A 57 1.93 8.44 8.16
C ARG A 57 0.44 8.62 8.44
N ILE A 58 -0.41 7.96 7.67
CA ILE A 58 -1.87 8.02 7.87
C ILE A 58 -2.20 7.49 9.27
N ALA A 59 -1.59 6.37 9.68
CA ALA A 59 -1.75 5.81 11.02
C ALA A 59 -1.25 6.77 12.13
N ASP A 60 -0.12 7.45 11.94
CA ASP A 60 0.40 8.43 12.90
C ASP A 60 -0.52 9.66 13.06
N THR A 61 -1.24 10.05 12.00
CA THR A 61 -2.21 11.16 12.05
C THR A 61 -3.60 10.76 12.53
N ALA A 62 -3.92 9.46 12.53
CA ALA A 62 -5.20 8.98 12.98
C ALA A 62 -5.27 9.06 14.51
N ARG A 63 -6.35 9.63 15.04
CA ARG A 63 -6.60 9.56 16.48
C ARG A 63 -6.78 8.08 16.87
N PRO A 64 -6.25 7.66 18.03
CA PRO A 64 -6.45 6.29 18.49
C PRO A 64 -7.95 6.03 18.71
N ALA A 65 -8.41 4.85 18.29
CA ALA A 65 -9.82 4.48 18.36
C ALA A 65 -10.41 4.62 19.79
N GLU A 66 -9.59 4.43 20.82
CA GLU A 66 -9.98 4.62 22.22
C GLU A 66 -10.37 6.08 22.54
N GLU A 67 -9.68 7.07 21.98
CA GLU A 67 -10.05 8.48 22.16
C GLU A 67 -11.38 8.81 21.48
N VAL A 68 -11.60 8.27 20.28
CA VAL A 68 -12.87 8.44 19.54
C VAL A 68 -14.02 7.78 20.31
N ARG A 69 -13.80 6.58 20.87
CA ARG A 69 -14.78 5.89 21.73
C ARG A 69 -15.07 6.65 23.02
N ALA A 70 -14.04 7.17 23.68
CA ALA A 70 -14.20 7.98 24.88
C ALA A 70 -15.03 9.25 24.60
N GLU A 71 -14.82 9.90 23.46
CA GLU A 71 -15.59 11.08 23.06
C GLU A 71 -17.06 10.74 22.75
N ILE A 72 -17.31 9.62 22.06
CA ILE A 72 -18.67 9.09 21.86
C ILE A 72 -19.36 8.86 23.21
N PHE A 73 -18.67 8.18 24.13
CA PHE A 73 -19.20 7.90 25.47
C PHE A 73 -19.56 9.18 26.23
N LEU A 74 -18.71 10.22 26.18
CA LEU A 74 -18.98 11.49 26.83
C LEU A 74 -20.24 12.18 26.28
N ILE A 75 -20.48 12.10 24.97
CA ILE A 75 -21.69 12.66 24.36
C ILE A 75 -22.91 11.82 24.75
N GLU A 76 -22.81 10.49 24.67
CA GLU A 76 -23.90 9.56 25.03
C GLU A 76 -24.30 9.65 26.51
N CYS A 77 -23.39 10.07 27.40
CA CYS A 77 -23.66 10.30 28.82
C CYS A 77 -24.37 11.62 29.15
N LYS A 78 -24.64 12.49 28.17
CA LYS A 78 -25.38 13.73 28.42
C LYS A 78 -26.83 13.43 28.76
N ASP A 79 -27.36 14.13 29.77
CA ASP A 79 -28.78 14.03 30.16
C ASP A 79 -29.75 14.38 29.02
N ARG A 80 -29.31 15.24 28.09
CA ARG A 80 -30.06 15.63 26.90
C ARG A 80 -29.12 15.87 25.72
N LEU A 81 -29.43 15.25 24.58
CA LEU A 81 -28.71 15.44 23.33
C LEU A 81 -29.33 16.55 22.49
N GLU A 82 -28.49 17.50 22.05
CA GLU A 82 -28.87 18.56 21.13
C GLU A 82 -28.66 18.15 19.66
N PRO A 83 -29.28 18.85 18.69
CA PRO A 83 -29.05 18.57 17.26
C PRO A 83 -27.58 18.67 16.80
N CYS A 84 -26.72 19.39 17.52
CA CYS A 84 -25.28 19.41 17.26
C CYS A 84 -24.58 18.13 17.76
N ASP A 85 -25.04 17.55 18.87
CA ASP A 85 -24.51 16.31 19.43
C ASP A 85 -24.77 15.12 18.51
N TRP A 86 -25.97 15.06 17.90
CA TRP A 86 -26.29 14.02 16.92
C TRP A 86 -25.37 14.07 15.71
N ARG A 87 -25.12 15.28 15.17
CA ARG A 87 -24.16 15.46 14.07
C ARG A 87 -22.73 15.10 14.47
N ARG A 88 -22.34 15.40 15.71
CA ARG A 88 -21.02 15.06 16.23
C ARG A 88 -20.87 13.54 16.42
N LEU A 89 -21.90 12.85 16.94
CA LEU A 89 -21.92 11.40 17.07
C LEU A 89 -21.82 10.70 15.72
N ASP A 90 -22.55 11.17 14.71
CA ASP A 90 -22.46 10.60 13.35
C ASP A 90 -21.05 10.75 12.76
N ALA A 91 -20.43 11.91 12.96
CA ALA A 91 -19.04 12.15 12.54
C ALA A 91 -18.05 11.21 13.26
N LEU A 92 -18.15 11.10 14.59
CA LEU A 92 -17.27 10.23 15.39
C LEU A 92 -17.46 8.74 15.06
N ARG A 93 -18.69 8.30 14.79
CA ARG A 93 -18.98 6.93 14.36
C ARG A 93 -18.49 6.64 12.94
N ALA A 94 -18.43 7.65 12.07
CA ALA A 94 -17.78 7.52 10.77
C ALA A 94 -16.26 7.41 10.91
N GLU A 95 -15.66 8.24 11.77
CA GLU A 95 -14.22 8.21 12.11
C GLU A 95 -13.81 6.85 12.70
N LEU A 96 -14.62 6.29 13.61
CA LEU A 96 -14.35 4.97 14.20
C LEU A 96 -14.46 3.82 13.19
N ARG A 97 -15.36 3.91 12.20
CA ARG A 97 -15.47 2.91 11.12
C ARG A 97 -14.31 2.99 10.12
N ALA A 98 -13.68 4.15 9.98
CA ALA A 98 -12.53 4.35 9.11
C ALA A 98 -11.21 3.86 9.73
N THR A 99 -11.19 3.61 11.04
CA THR A 99 -10.01 3.17 11.81
C THR A 99 -9.97 1.67 12.10
N VAL A 100 -11.04 0.92 11.80
CA VAL A 100 -11.15 -0.56 11.92
C VAL A 100 -10.99 -1.22 10.56
#